data_AF-A0A3D3KW92-F1
#
_entry.id   AF-A0A3D3KW92-F1
#
_cell.length_a   1.000
_cell.length_b   1.000
_cell.length_c   1.000
_cell.angle_alpha   90.00
_cell.angle_beta   90.00
_cell.angle_gamma   90.00
#
_symmetry.space_group_name_H-M   'P 1'
#
loop_
_entity.id
_entity.type
_entity.pdbx_description
1 polymer ?
#
loop_
_entity_poly.entity_id
_entity_poly.type
_entity_poly.pdbx_seq_one_letter_code
_entity_poly.pdbx_strand_id
1 'polypeptide(L)'
;ADSAGRIYSWAEASEYATPFVAKAEDRSNVIATVDFDDSIDAAAIAKVLRANGIVDTEPYRKLGRNQLRIATFVAIEPADVSALLASIDYVVGELRK
;
A
#
# COMPACT_ATOMS: atom_id res chain seq x y z
N ALA A 1 13.80 -4.03 7.45
CA ALA A 1 13.88 -4.81 6.19
C ALA A 1 13.73 -3.86 5.00
N ASP A 2 14.44 -4.07 3.88
CA ASP A 2 14.43 -3.14 2.73
C ASP A 2 13.01 -2.92 2.18
N SER A 3 12.30 -3.99 1.82
CA SER A 3 10.95 -3.94 1.24
C SER A 3 9.93 -3.16 2.09
N ALA A 4 9.81 -3.50 3.39
CA ALA A 4 8.90 -2.77 4.27
C ALA A 4 9.33 -1.30 4.47
N GLY A 5 10.64 -1.05 4.53
CA GLY A 5 11.19 0.30 4.60
C GLY A 5 10.74 1.17 3.42
N ARG A 6 10.80 0.64 2.19
CA ARG A 6 10.32 1.34 0.98
C ARG A 6 8.86 1.74 1.07
N ILE A 7 7.99 0.83 1.53
CA ILE A 7 6.55 1.09 1.67
C ILE A 7 6.30 2.18 2.69
N TYR A 8 6.93 2.09 3.87
CA TYR A 8 6.72 3.08 4.92
C TYR A 8 7.28 4.45 4.54
N SER A 9 8.46 4.52 3.94
CA SER A 9 9.02 5.78 3.46
C SER A 9 8.18 6.40 2.34
N TRP A 10 7.63 5.60 1.43
CA TRP A 10 6.67 6.09 0.42
C TRP A 10 5.40 6.63 1.07
N ALA A 11 4.83 5.89 2.03
CA ALA A 11 3.61 6.32 2.73
C ALA A 11 3.86 7.61 3.54
N GLU A 12 5.00 7.75 4.22
CA GLU A 12 5.34 8.96 4.97
C GLU A 12 5.60 10.19 4.09
N ALA A 13 6.08 9.98 2.86
CA ALA A 13 6.32 11.05 1.89
C ALA A 13 5.09 11.38 1.04
N SER A 14 4.03 10.59 1.13
CA SER A 14 2.81 10.74 0.34
C SER A 14 1.90 11.82 0.92
N GLU A 15 1.20 12.53 0.04
CA GLU A 15 0.16 13.50 0.42
C GLU A 15 -1.21 12.85 0.65
N TYR A 16 -1.32 11.53 0.49
CA TYR A 16 -2.61 10.84 0.43
C TYR A 16 -2.63 9.46 1.10
N ALA A 17 -1.49 9.05 1.65
CA ALA A 17 -1.30 7.76 2.29
C ALA A 17 -0.54 7.94 3.59
N THR A 18 -0.74 7.05 4.55
CA THR A 18 -0.02 7.08 5.83
C THR A 18 0.15 5.67 6.42
N PRO A 19 1.28 5.35 7.07
CA PRO A 19 1.40 4.11 7.81
C PRO A 19 0.30 4.00 8.89
N PHE A 20 -0.50 2.93 8.84
CA PHE A 20 -1.54 2.71 9.86
C PHE A 20 -0.96 2.59 11.27
N VAL A 21 0.19 1.93 11.41
CA VAL A 21 0.89 1.81 12.70
C VAL A 21 1.75 3.05 12.91
N ALA A 22 1.32 3.91 13.84
CA ALA A 22 1.92 5.22 14.09
C ALA A 22 3.37 5.13 14.58
N LYS A 23 3.65 4.27 15.56
CA LYS A 23 5.00 4.10 16.12
C LYS A 23 5.87 3.30 15.16
N ALA A 24 6.96 3.90 14.69
CA ALA A 24 7.86 3.26 13.73
C ALA A 24 8.45 1.93 14.22
N GLU A 25 8.73 1.81 15.52
CA GLU A 25 9.25 0.59 16.15
C GLU A 25 8.27 -0.59 16.16
N ASP A 26 6.96 -0.32 16.09
CA ASP A 26 5.90 -1.34 16.09
C ASP A 26 5.53 -1.81 14.67
N ARG A 27 6.11 -1.19 13.64
CA ARG A 27 5.80 -1.48 12.25
C ARG A 27 6.34 -2.84 11.82
N SER A 28 5.49 -3.62 11.17
CA SER A 28 5.84 -4.96 10.70
C SER A 28 6.83 -4.91 9.53
N ASN A 29 7.83 -5.78 9.55
CA ASN A 29 8.77 -5.95 8.44
C ASN A 29 8.23 -6.83 7.29
N VAL A 30 7.06 -7.47 7.47
CA VAL A 30 6.54 -8.49 6.55
C VAL A 30 5.11 -8.25 6.09
N ILE A 31 4.35 -7.40 6.79
CA ILE A 31 2.98 -7.01 6.43
C ILE A 31 2.83 -5.51 6.70
N ALA A 32 2.98 -4.70 5.65
CA ALA A 32 2.79 -3.26 5.74
C ALA A 32 1.32 -2.91 5.52
N THR A 33 0.76 -2.08 6.40
CA THR A 33 -0.61 -1.58 6.32
C THR A 33 -0.58 -0.07 6.15
N VAL A 34 -1.18 0.42 5.07
CA VAL A 34 -1.16 1.83 4.67
C VAL A 34 -2.59 2.32 4.52
N ASP A 35 -2.98 3.27 5.37
CA ASP A 35 -4.27 3.96 5.28
C ASP A 35 -4.19 5.02 4.17
N PHE A 36 -5.33 5.29 3.54
CA PHE A 36 -5.50 6.32 2.52
C PHE A 36 -6.49 7.38 3.01
N ASP A 37 -6.28 8.63 2.59
CA ASP A 37 -7.20 9.71 2.88
C ASP A 37 -8.60 9.46 2.30
N ASP A 38 -9.62 10.05 2.90
CA ASP A 38 -11.03 9.91 2.47
C ASP A 38 -11.28 10.36 1.02
N SER A 39 -10.38 11.17 0.45
CA SER A 39 -10.43 11.59 -0.96
C SER A 39 -10.04 10.48 -1.95
N ILE A 40 -9.49 9.36 -1.47
CA ILE A 40 -8.95 8.27 -2.29
C ILE A 40 -9.56 6.94 -1.86
N ASP A 41 -10.29 6.29 -2.76
CA ASP A 41 -10.87 4.97 -2.50
C ASP A 41 -9.82 3.86 -2.69
N ALA A 42 -9.30 3.33 -1.58
CA ALA A 42 -8.34 2.21 -1.61
C ALA A 42 -8.93 0.93 -2.22
N ALA A 43 -10.25 0.71 -2.12
CA ALA A 43 -10.90 -0.43 -2.76
C ALA A 43 -10.92 -0.25 -4.30
N ALA A 44 -11.08 0.97 -4.79
CA ALA A 44 -10.94 1.27 -6.21
C ALA A 44 -9.51 1.02 -6.70
N ILE A 45 -8.48 1.43 -5.94
CA ILE A 45 -7.08 1.13 -6.24
C ILE A 45 -6.87 -0.38 -6.32
N ALA A 46 -7.24 -1.13 -5.28
CA ALA A 46 -7.07 -2.58 -5.23
C ALA A 46 -7.78 -3.29 -6.40
N LYS A 47 -8.98 -2.81 -6.78
CA LYS A 47 -9.72 -3.33 -7.93
C LYS A 47 -8.96 -3.12 -9.24
N VAL A 48 -8.38 -1.94 -9.46
CA VAL A 48 -7.59 -1.64 -10.68
C VAL A 48 -6.31 -2.47 -10.70
N LEU A 49 -5.60 -2.56 -9.58
CA LEU A 49 -4.40 -3.41 -9.45
C LEU A 49 -4.73 -4.87 -9.78
N ARG A 50 -5.83 -5.41 -9.21
CA ARG A 50 -6.29 -6.78 -9.46
C ARG A 50 -6.63 -7.03 -10.92
N ALA A 51 -7.29 -6.09 -11.59
CA ALA A 51 -7.59 -6.18 -13.02
C ALA A 51 -6.33 -6.25 -13.89
N ASN A 52 -5.18 -5.80 -13.37
CA ASN A 52 -3.87 -5.82 -14.03
C ASN A 52 -2.92 -6.90 -13.47
N GLY A 53 -3.44 -7.87 -12.71
CA GLY A 53 -2.66 -9.00 -12.20
C GLY A 53 -1.88 -8.75 -10.90
N ILE A 54 -1.95 -7.54 -10.34
CA ILE A 54 -1.41 -7.22 -9.02
C ILE A 54 -2.50 -7.50 -7.99
N VAL A 55 -2.43 -8.66 -7.35
CA VAL A 55 -3.51 -9.20 -6.51
C VAL A 55 -3.22 -9.11 -5.02
N ASP A 56 -4.27 -9.24 -4.22
CA ASP A 56 -4.23 -9.45 -2.76
C ASP A 56 -3.64 -8.29 -1.96
N THR A 57 -3.84 -7.07 -2.45
CA THR A 57 -3.52 -5.80 -1.77
C THR A 57 -4.68 -5.28 -0.90
N GLU A 58 -5.86 -5.91 -0.97
CA GLU A 58 -7.04 -5.52 -0.20
C GLU A 58 -6.79 -5.57 1.32
N PRO A 59 -7.45 -4.69 2.10
CA PRO A 59 -7.34 -4.71 3.55
C PRO A 59 -7.99 -5.96 4.13
N TYR A 60 -7.74 -6.21 5.41
CA TYR A 60 -8.40 -7.31 6.10
C TYR A 60 -9.93 -7.11 6.08
N ARG A 61 -10.66 -8.10 5.54
CA ARG A 61 -12.09 -7.99 5.19
C ARG A 61 -13.03 -7.51 6.32
N LYS A 62 -12.64 -7.68 7.59
CA LYS A 62 -13.44 -7.27 8.75
C LYS A 62 -13.04 -5.92 9.36
N LEU A 63 -12.01 -5.26 8.82
CA LEU A 63 -11.45 -4.05 9.40
C LEU A 63 -12.27 -2.79 9.06
N GLY A 64 -12.93 -2.76 7.90
CA GLY A 64 -13.76 -1.63 7.47
C GLY A 64 -12.99 -0.32 7.28
N ARG A 65 -11.70 -0.39 6.97
CA ARG A 65 -10.81 0.77 6.80
C ARG A 65 -10.46 1.00 5.33
N ASN A 66 -10.27 2.27 4.98
CA ASN A 66 -9.75 2.71 3.70
C ASN A 66 -8.22 2.49 3.65
N GLN A 67 -7.81 1.26 3.37
CA GLN A 67 -6.44 0.79 3.60
C GLN A 67 -6.02 -0.21 2.51
N LEU A 68 -4.73 -0.24 2.19
CA LEU A 68 -4.09 -1.38 1.52
C LEU A 68 -3.19 -2.15 2.49
N ARG A 69 -3.07 -3.46 2.27
CA ARG A 69 -2.19 -4.35 3.02
C ARG A 69 -1.23 -5.05 2.07
N ILE A 70 0.06 -4.83 2.26
CA ILE A 70 1.12 -5.28 1.34
C ILE A 70 2.02 -6.26 2.08
N ALA A 71 2.16 -7.47 1.54
CA ALA A 71 3.09 -8.46 2.06
C ALA A 71 4.50 -8.23 1.52
N THR A 72 5.51 -8.45 2.37
CA THR A 72 6.93 -8.34 2.04
C THR A 72 7.71 -9.53 2.59
N PHE A 73 7.16 -10.74 2.42
CA PHE A 73 7.83 -12.00 2.78
C PHE A 73 9.11 -12.21 1.96
N VAL A 74 9.96 -13.14 2.40
CA VAL A 74 11.31 -13.38 1.83
C VAL A 74 11.30 -13.63 0.33
N ALA A 75 10.23 -14.22 -0.23
CA ALA A 75 10.12 -14.50 -1.65
C ALA A 75 9.71 -13.30 -2.53
N ILE A 76 9.42 -12.14 -1.92
CA ILE A 76 8.98 -10.94 -2.63
C ILE A 76 10.18 -10.03 -2.84
N GLU A 77 10.52 -9.78 -4.10
CA GLU A 77 11.67 -8.96 -4.47
C GLU A 77 11.44 -7.49 -4.10
N PRO A 78 12.43 -6.77 -3.53
CA PRO A 78 12.30 -5.35 -3.23
C PRO A 78 11.97 -4.48 -4.46
N ALA A 79 12.40 -4.92 -5.66
CA ALA A 79 12.08 -4.24 -6.92
C ALA A 79 10.58 -4.31 -7.26
N ASP A 80 9.92 -5.45 -6.98
CA ASP A 80 8.48 -5.61 -7.20
C ASP A 80 7.68 -4.71 -6.24
N VAL A 81 8.18 -4.52 -5.03
CA VAL A 81 7.59 -3.56 -4.08
C VAL A 81 7.69 -2.13 -4.63
N SER A 82 8.84 -1.72 -5.14
CA SER A 82 8.97 -0.40 -5.77
C SER A 82 8.05 -0.24 -7.00
N ALA A 83 7.89 -1.29 -7.82
CA ALA A 83 6.97 -1.27 -8.96
C ALA A 83 5.50 -1.20 -8.53
N LEU A 84 5.11 -1.89 -7.46
CA LEU A 84 3.79 -1.79 -6.85
C LEU A 84 3.48 -0.35 -6.41
N LEU A 85 4.42 0.29 -5.69
CA LEU A 85 4.23 1.66 -5.21
C LEU A 85 4.05 2.64 -6.38
N ALA A 86 4.87 2.53 -7.43
CA ALA A 86 4.72 3.33 -8.64
C ALA A 86 3.38 3.06 -9.36
N SER A 87 2.89 1.82 -9.33
CA SER A 87 1.57 1.47 -9.88
C SER A 87 0.44 2.10 -9.06
N ILE A 88 0.56 2.14 -7.74
CA ILE A 88 -0.39 2.82 -6.85
C ILE A 88 -0.41 4.33 -7.16
N ASP A 89 0.76 4.97 -7.24
CA ASP A 89 0.88 6.40 -7.59
C ASP A 89 0.18 6.71 -8.92
N TYR A 90 0.42 5.88 -9.94
CA TYR A 90 -0.22 6.02 -11.25
C TYR A 90 -1.75 5.91 -11.15
N VAL A 91 -2.27 4.87 -10.51
CA VAL A 91 -3.72 4.66 -10.36
C VAL A 91 -4.38 5.80 -9.59
N VAL A 92 -3.75 6.25 -8.49
CA VAL A 92 -4.23 7.41 -7.72
C VAL A 92 -4.28 8.67 -8.60
N GLY A 93 -3.25 8.91 -9.42
CA GLY A 93 -3.21 10.01 -10.37
C GLY A 93 -4.35 9.97 -11.39
N GLU A 94 -4.73 8.78 -11.88
CA GLU A 94 -5.85 8.62 -12.81
C GLU A 94 -7.22 8.76 -12.12
N LEU A 95 -7.36 8.36 -10.85
CA LEU A 95 -8.61 8.50 -10.08
C LEU A 95 -8.91 9.95 -9.66
N ARG A 96 -7.89 10.82 -9.62
CA ARG A 96 -8.01 12.23 -9.21
C ARG A 96 -8.38 13.20 -10.34
N LYS A 97 -8.40 12.74 -11.59
CA LYS A 97 -8.76 13.56 -12.77
C LYS A 97 -10.26 13.75 -12.89
#